data_AF-A0A7Y6E3Y7-F1
#
_entry.id   AF-A0A7Y6E3Y7-F1
#
_cell.length_a   1.000
_cell.length_b   1.000
_cell.length_c   1.000
_cell.angle_alpha   90.00
_cell.angle_beta   90.00
_cell.angle_gamma   90.00
#
_symmetry.space_group_name_H-M   'P 1'
#
loop_
_entity.id
_entity.type
_entity.pdbx_description
1 polymer ?
#
loop_
_entity_poly.entity_id
_entity_poly.type
_entity_poly.pdbx_seq_one_letter_code
_entity_poly.pdbx_strand_id
1 'polypeptide(L)'
;MRPTGVIFAALDCDADVIEDWNRWYDLEHTPPNLLLDGVLHSRRYVATPDLHAARIAADGSPFAAGRSTFLTVYTLVGDPVAAFQGMTGLRERLVAAGRMEFPEDKKTVRDGDVFAGVAAAGDTAIRLPAEEVPFVGHTGIVVTQRRGGGAAEARAARLVALDGVHGVWTLGSGMREGLHLDIAFVEGDAAAVARRMREAEPHEAGVEVVVDAPYRLIDPLHYPWADEIRASDLPAKVGG
;
A
#
# COMPACT_ATOMS: atom_id res chain seq x y z
N MET A 1 -14.44 -3.87 -16.16
CA MET A 1 -14.59 -4.66 -14.91
C MET A 1 -14.54 -3.68 -13.75
N ARG A 2 -15.36 -3.87 -12.70
CA ARG A 2 -15.40 -2.97 -11.54
C ARG A 2 -14.42 -3.47 -10.46
N PRO A 3 -13.56 -2.62 -9.88
CA PRO A 3 -12.66 -3.03 -8.81
C PRO A 3 -13.47 -3.39 -7.55
N THR A 4 -13.09 -4.49 -6.89
CA THR A 4 -13.84 -5.03 -5.73
C THR A 4 -13.02 -5.06 -4.46
N GLY A 5 -11.70 -4.86 -4.52
CA GLY A 5 -10.84 -4.91 -3.35
C GLY A 5 -9.36 -4.85 -3.68
N VAL A 6 -8.52 -5.05 -2.67
CA VAL A 6 -7.07 -5.19 -2.84
C VAL A 6 -6.50 -6.35 -2.03
N ILE A 7 -5.42 -6.95 -2.53
CA ILE A 7 -4.44 -7.60 -1.65
C ILE A 7 -3.42 -6.53 -1.30
N PHE A 8 -3.18 -6.36 0.00
CA PHE A 8 -2.25 -5.40 0.54
C PHE A 8 -1.15 -6.14 1.30
N ALA A 9 0.11 -5.82 1.00
CA ALA A 9 1.25 -6.33 1.75
C ALA A 9 2.22 -5.20 2.08
N ALA A 10 2.62 -5.12 3.34
CA ALA A 10 3.70 -4.26 3.82
C ALA A 10 4.94 -5.12 4.08
N LEU A 11 6.07 -4.74 3.49
CA LEU A 11 7.26 -5.57 3.40
C LEU A 11 8.52 -4.78 3.74
N ASP A 12 9.55 -5.52 4.15
CA ASP A 12 10.92 -5.04 4.24
C ASP A 12 11.88 -6.02 3.55
N CYS A 13 13.03 -5.50 3.14
CA CYS A 13 14.20 -6.28 2.78
C CYS A 13 15.44 -5.70 3.48
N ASP A 14 16.53 -6.46 3.53
CA ASP A 14 17.81 -5.90 3.97
C ASP A 14 18.24 -4.75 3.03
N ALA A 15 18.90 -3.74 3.60
CA ALA A 15 19.34 -2.57 2.86
C ALA A 15 20.44 -2.86 1.81
N ASP A 16 21.14 -4.00 1.94
CA ASP A 16 22.18 -4.43 1.01
C ASP A 16 21.64 -5.10 -0.27
N VAL A 17 20.35 -5.38 -0.34
CA VAL A 17 19.72 -6.07 -1.49
C VAL A 17 18.48 -5.35 -2.03
N ILE A 18 18.31 -4.06 -1.74
CA ILE A 18 17.12 -3.28 -2.14
C ILE A 18 16.86 -3.39 -3.64
N GLU A 19 17.88 -3.18 -4.46
CA GLU A 19 17.77 -3.18 -5.92
C GLU A 19 17.45 -4.58 -6.44
N ASP A 20 18.14 -5.60 -5.94
CA ASP A 20 17.91 -7.01 -6.30
C ASP A 20 16.50 -7.45 -5.90
N TRP A 21 16.04 -7.07 -4.72
CA TRP A 21 14.70 -7.37 -4.21
C TRP A 21 13.61 -6.77 -5.09
N ASN A 22 13.75 -5.48 -5.42
CA ASN A 22 12.75 -4.80 -6.24
C ASN A 22 12.78 -5.30 -7.68
N ARG A 23 13.97 -5.60 -8.22
CA ARG A 23 14.12 -6.22 -9.54
C ARG A 23 13.50 -7.61 -9.61
N TRP A 24 13.69 -8.43 -8.59
CA TRP A 24 13.00 -9.73 -8.48
C TRP A 24 11.48 -9.54 -8.45
N TYR A 25 11.00 -8.53 -7.72
CA TYR A 25 9.57 -8.26 -7.64
C TYR A 25 8.96 -7.89 -9.01
N ASP A 26 9.67 -7.08 -9.77
CA ASP A 26 9.23 -6.60 -11.08
C ASP A 26 9.30 -7.69 -12.16
N LEU A 27 10.35 -8.52 -12.13
CA LEU A 27 10.63 -9.49 -13.18
C LEU A 27 10.08 -10.90 -12.91
N GLU A 28 9.92 -11.29 -11.63
CA GLU A 28 9.54 -12.66 -11.27
C GLU A 28 8.30 -12.75 -10.39
N HIS A 29 8.14 -11.86 -9.40
CA HIS A 29 7.05 -11.97 -8.43
C HIS A 29 5.71 -11.48 -8.99
N THR A 30 5.70 -10.26 -9.54
CA THR A 30 4.48 -9.59 -9.99
C THR A 30 3.89 -10.19 -11.26
N PRO A 31 4.67 -10.53 -12.30
CA PRO A 31 4.10 -11.01 -13.57
C PRO A 31 3.15 -12.20 -13.47
N PRO A 32 3.47 -13.30 -12.75
CA PRO A 32 2.55 -14.43 -12.66
C PRO A 32 1.29 -14.11 -11.86
N ASN A 33 1.37 -13.20 -10.87
CA ASN A 33 0.21 -12.74 -10.09
C ASN A 33 -0.77 -11.92 -10.95
N LEU A 34 -0.27 -11.12 -11.89
CA LEU A 34 -1.11 -10.36 -12.83
C LEU A 34 -1.87 -11.23 -13.84
N LEU A 35 -1.46 -12.49 -14.02
CA LEU A 35 -2.14 -13.45 -14.88
C LEU A 35 -3.27 -14.22 -14.17
N LEU A 36 -3.44 -14.02 -12.86
CA LEU A 36 -4.50 -14.69 -12.11
C LEU A 36 -5.86 -14.08 -12.39
N ASP A 37 -6.86 -14.95 -12.53
CA ASP A 37 -8.25 -14.53 -12.51
C ASP A 37 -8.56 -13.77 -11.21
N GLY A 38 -9.21 -12.62 -11.34
CA GLY A 38 -9.54 -11.75 -10.21
C GLY A 38 -8.46 -10.72 -9.87
N VAL A 39 -7.27 -10.77 -10.48
CA VAL A 39 -6.25 -9.70 -10.36
C VAL A 39 -6.31 -8.81 -11.59
N LEU A 40 -6.54 -7.52 -11.38
CA LEU A 40 -6.69 -6.55 -12.46
C LEU A 40 -5.44 -5.67 -12.64
N HIS A 41 -4.76 -5.34 -11.56
CA HIS A 41 -3.61 -4.46 -11.59
C HIS A 41 -2.68 -4.69 -10.40
N SER A 42 -1.43 -4.24 -10.50
CA SER A 42 -0.47 -4.23 -9.39
C SER A 42 0.30 -2.93 -9.36
N ARG A 43 0.52 -2.39 -8.16
CA ARG A 43 1.42 -1.26 -7.91
C ARG A 43 2.28 -1.53 -6.69
N ARG A 44 3.51 -1.01 -6.73
CA ARG A 44 4.45 -1.08 -5.63
C ARG A 44 4.86 0.32 -5.21
N TYR A 45 5.10 0.48 -3.91
CA TYR A 45 5.40 1.76 -3.31
C TYR A 45 6.56 1.62 -2.32
N VAL A 46 7.26 2.73 -2.10
CA VAL A 46 8.36 2.82 -1.13
C VAL A 46 8.15 4.03 -0.22
N ALA A 47 8.49 3.89 1.05
CA ALA A 47 8.66 5.01 1.96
C ALA A 47 10.15 5.29 2.10
N THR A 48 10.61 6.40 1.51
CA THR A 48 11.95 6.94 1.73
C THR A 48 12.08 7.50 3.17
N PRO A 49 13.29 7.79 3.65
CA PRO A 49 13.51 8.31 5.01
C PRO A 49 12.66 9.54 5.35
N ASP A 50 12.48 10.46 4.42
CA ASP A 50 11.59 11.63 4.56
C ASP A 50 10.11 11.27 4.70
N LEU A 51 9.64 10.25 3.95
CA LEU A 51 8.28 9.73 4.04
C LEU A 51 8.05 8.97 5.35
N HIS A 52 9.06 8.25 5.84
CA HIS A 52 9.06 7.69 7.19
C HIS A 52 8.99 8.78 8.26
N ALA A 53 9.73 9.89 8.10
CA ALA A 53 9.66 11.01 9.04
C ALA A 53 8.28 11.69 9.06
N ALA A 54 7.49 11.57 7.98
CA ALA A 54 6.12 12.08 7.90
C ALA A 54 5.06 11.08 8.37
N ARG A 55 5.44 9.85 8.72
CA ARG A 55 4.53 8.77 9.14
C ARG A 55 4.05 8.96 10.57
N ILE A 56 2.78 8.60 10.81
CA ILE A 56 2.26 8.29 12.13
C ILE A 56 2.02 6.78 12.17
N ALA A 57 2.59 6.09 13.15
CA ALA A 57 2.37 4.65 13.33
C ALA A 57 2.17 4.36 14.81
N ALA A 58 1.23 3.48 15.13
CA ALA A 58 1.05 3.01 16.50
C ALA A 58 2.29 2.24 16.95
N ASP A 59 2.70 2.44 18.21
CA ASP A 59 3.82 1.72 18.80
C ASP A 59 3.60 0.20 18.73
N GLY A 60 4.67 -0.52 18.42
CA GLY A 60 4.63 -1.98 18.26
C GLY A 60 3.92 -2.47 16.98
N SER A 61 3.29 -1.59 16.19
CA SER A 61 2.69 -1.98 14.92
C SER A 61 3.73 -2.48 13.91
N PRO A 62 3.31 -3.21 12.86
CA PRO A 62 4.16 -3.56 11.72
C PRO A 62 4.82 -2.37 11.01
N PHE A 63 4.30 -1.16 11.21
CA PHE A 63 4.76 0.08 10.59
C PHE A 63 5.65 0.95 11.50
N ALA A 64 5.77 0.57 12.78
CA ALA A 64 6.61 1.26 13.76
C ALA A 64 8.10 0.98 13.55
N ALA A 65 8.95 1.79 14.19
CA ALA A 65 10.41 1.63 14.21
C ALA A 65 11.06 1.57 12.82
N GLY A 66 10.56 2.38 11.87
CA GLY A 66 11.13 2.45 10.52
C GLY A 66 10.87 1.21 9.63
N ARG A 67 9.99 0.28 10.05
CA ARG A 67 9.64 -0.93 9.29
C ARG A 67 8.55 -0.67 8.26
N SER A 68 8.26 -1.66 7.41
CA SER A 68 7.30 -1.54 6.31
C SER A 68 7.71 -0.43 5.35
N THR A 69 8.91 -0.58 4.80
CA THR A 69 9.51 0.33 3.81
C THR A 69 8.83 0.20 2.46
N PHE A 70 8.36 -0.99 2.12
CA PHE A 70 7.73 -1.28 0.83
C PHE A 70 6.27 -1.68 0.99
N LEU A 71 5.45 -1.27 0.04
CA LEU A 71 4.10 -1.78 -0.13
C LEU A 71 3.96 -2.46 -1.48
N THR A 72 3.18 -3.54 -1.52
CA THR A 72 2.63 -4.11 -2.75
C THR A 72 1.12 -4.13 -2.64
N VAL A 73 0.44 -3.58 -3.65
CA VAL A 73 -1.02 -3.55 -3.74
C VAL A 73 -1.45 -4.19 -5.04
N TYR A 74 -2.23 -5.26 -4.97
CA TYR A 74 -2.92 -5.84 -6.13
C TYR A 74 -4.37 -5.39 -6.12
N THR A 75 -4.83 -4.71 -7.17
CA THR A 75 -6.24 -4.35 -7.34
C THR A 75 -7.01 -5.54 -7.89
N LEU A 76 -8.14 -5.85 -7.28
CA LEU A 76 -8.91 -7.07 -7.55
C LEU A 76 -10.23 -6.77 -8.24
N VAL A 77 -10.77 -7.80 -8.89
CA VAL A 77 -12.14 -7.86 -9.45
C VAL A 77 -12.80 -9.17 -9.04
N GLY A 78 -14.12 -9.20 -9.00
CA GLY A 78 -14.86 -10.39 -8.54
C GLY A 78 -14.73 -10.55 -7.02
N ASP A 79 -14.58 -11.79 -6.54
CA ASP A 79 -14.43 -12.10 -5.11
C ASP A 79 -12.97 -11.88 -4.64
N PRO A 80 -12.70 -10.88 -3.78
CA PRO A 80 -11.36 -10.62 -3.26
C PRO A 80 -10.72 -11.82 -2.55
N VAL A 81 -11.52 -12.56 -1.76
CA VAL A 81 -11.01 -13.70 -0.96
C VAL A 81 -10.59 -14.84 -1.88
N ALA A 82 -11.40 -15.12 -2.92
CA ALA A 82 -11.05 -16.12 -3.92
C ALA A 82 -9.76 -15.76 -4.68
N ALA A 83 -9.60 -14.49 -5.07
CA ALA A 83 -8.38 -14.03 -5.74
C ALA A 83 -7.14 -14.16 -4.83
N PHE A 84 -7.27 -13.83 -3.54
CA PHE A 84 -6.20 -14.01 -2.55
C PHE A 84 -5.81 -15.47 -2.33
N GLN A 85 -6.78 -16.38 -2.25
CA GLN A 85 -6.52 -17.82 -2.19
C GLN A 85 -5.83 -18.34 -3.46
N GLY A 86 -6.25 -17.84 -4.63
CA GLY A 86 -5.62 -18.16 -5.91
C GLY A 86 -4.14 -17.76 -5.95
N MET A 87 -3.80 -16.59 -5.42
CA MET A 87 -2.42 -16.12 -5.30
C MET A 87 -1.58 -16.98 -4.35
N THR A 88 -2.16 -17.39 -3.22
CA THR A 88 -1.48 -18.29 -2.26
C THR A 88 -1.15 -19.63 -2.92
N GLY A 89 -2.13 -20.26 -3.59
CA GLY A 89 -1.90 -21.52 -4.30
C GLY A 89 -0.97 -21.40 -5.50
N LEU A 90 -0.95 -20.25 -6.19
CA LEU A 90 0.03 -20.00 -7.27
C LEU A 90 1.45 -19.93 -6.73
N ARG A 91 1.67 -19.25 -5.60
CA ARG A 91 2.99 -19.15 -4.96
C ARG A 91 3.57 -20.54 -4.70
N GLU A 92 2.79 -21.45 -4.13
CA GLU A 92 3.23 -22.83 -3.86
C GLU A 92 3.69 -23.55 -5.13
N ARG A 93 2.93 -23.42 -6.23
CA ARG A 93 3.29 -24.02 -7.53
C ARG A 93 4.55 -23.40 -8.14
N LEU A 94 4.71 -22.08 -8.02
CA LEU A 94 5.89 -21.38 -8.53
C LEU A 94 7.15 -21.82 -7.78
N VAL A 95 7.08 -21.91 -6.45
CA VAL A 95 8.19 -22.40 -5.61
C VAL A 95 8.53 -23.85 -5.96
N ALA A 96 7.53 -24.72 -6.11
CA ALA A 96 7.76 -26.11 -6.51
C ALA A 96 8.40 -26.24 -7.91
N ALA A 97 8.25 -25.22 -8.76
CA ALA A 97 8.84 -25.15 -10.09
C ALA A 97 10.19 -24.42 -10.14
N GLY A 98 10.80 -24.07 -8.99
CA GLY A 98 12.06 -23.33 -8.94
C GLY A 98 11.96 -21.89 -9.43
N ARG A 99 10.78 -21.27 -9.34
CA ARG A 99 10.55 -19.84 -9.57
C ARG A 99 10.33 -19.12 -8.24
N MET A 100 10.40 -17.79 -8.24
CA MET A 100 10.22 -16.96 -7.04
C MET A 100 11.35 -17.11 -6.02
N GLU A 101 12.56 -17.42 -6.50
CA GLU A 101 13.72 -17.57 -5.64
C GLU A 101 14.27 -16.19 -5.26
N PHE A 102 14.15 -15.85 -3.98
CA PHE A 102 14.85 -14.73 -3.37
C PHE A 102 15.25 -15.15 -1.95
N PRO A 103 16.44 -14.76 -1.43
CA PRO A 103 16.87 -15.18 -0.11
C PRO A 103 15.84 -14.83 0.98
N GLU A 104 15.27 -15.85 1.64
CA GLU A 104 14.18 -15.66 2.61
C GLU A 104 14.63 -14.94 3.88
N ASP A 105 15.91 -15.04 4.24
CA ASP A 105 16.52 -14.31 5.35
C ASP A 105 16.74 -12.82 5.08
N LYS A 106 16.60 -12.41 3.81
CA LYS A 106 16.80 -11.03 3.35
C LYS A 106 15.52 -10.25 3.20
N LYS A 107 14.36 -10.85 3.45
CA LYS A 107 13.04 -10.22 3.25
C LYS A 107 12.06 -10.65 4.32
N THR A 108 11.02 -9.86 4.49
CA THR A 108 9.93 -10.21 5.41
C THR A 108 8.64 -9.49 5.03
N VAL A 109 7.52 -10.16 5.26
CA VAL A 109 6.18 -9.56 5.21
C VAL A 109 5.84 -9.15 6.64
N ARG A 110 5.65 -7.85 6.87
CA ARG A 110 5.34 -7.27 8.17
C ARG A 110 3.84 -7.23 8.44
N ASP A 111 3.08 -6.89 7.43
CA ASP A 111 1.62 -6.90 7.44
C ASP A 111 1.10 -7.39 6.10
N GLY A 112 -0.04 -8.08 6.12
CA GLY A 112 -0.66 -8.62 4.91
C GLY A 112 -2.13 -8.90 5.13
N ASP A 113 -2.95 -8.56 4.14
CA ASP A 113 -4.40 -8.80 4.19
C ASP A 113 -5.02 -8.77 2.79
N VAL A 114 -6.27 -9.21 2.74
CA VAL A 114 -7.18 -8.97 1.63
C VAL A 114 -8.30 -8.06 2.11
N PHE A 115 -8.51 -6.95 1.40
CA PHE A 115 -9.52 -5.96 1.72
C PHE A 115 -10.58 -5.90 0.63
N ALA A 116 -11.86 -5.80 1.01
CA ALA A 116 -12.97 -5.55 0.11
C ALA A 116 -13.28 -4.04 0.04
N GLY A 117 -13.61 -3.54 -1.15
CA GLY A 117 -14.00 -2.15 -1.34
C GLY A 117 -15.31 -1.84 -0.62
N VAL A 118 -15.32 -0.76 0.17
CA VAL A 118 -16.50 -0.27 0.89
C VAL A 118 -17.06 0.95 0.16
N ALA A 119 -16.21 1.94 -0.10
CA ALA A 119 -16.58 3.19 -0.74
C ALA A 119 -15.38 3.83 -1.45
N ALA A 120 -15.64 4.66 -2.44
CA ALA A 120 -14.59 5.46 -3.08
C ALA A 120 -15.11 6.87 -3.38
N ALA A 121 -14.26 7.87 -3.15
CA ALA A 121 -14.48 9.24 -3.55
C ALA A 121 -13.41 9.62 -4.59
N GLY A 122 -13.82 10.26 -5.69
CA GLY A 122 -12.92 10.77 -6.72
C GLY A 122 -12.95 12.30 -6.76
N ASP A 123 -11.88 12.91 -7.27
CA ASP A 123 -11.80 14.35 -7.46
C ASP A 123 -12.93 14.84 -8.39
N THR A 124 -13.72 15.76 -7.85
CA THR A 124 -14.88 16.35 -8.52
C THR A 124 -14.49 17.30 -9.66
N ALA A 125 -13.30 17.91 -9.62
CA ALA A 125 -12.82 18.81 -10.67
C ALA A 125 -12.62 18.07 -12.00
N ILE A 126 -12.10 16.84 -11.93
CA ILE A 126 -11.94 15.95 -13.10
C ILE A 126 -13.11 14.98 -13.27
N ARG A 127 -14.12 15.04 -12.38
CA ARG A 127 -15.31 14.17 -12.38
C ARG A 127 -14.98 12.68 -12.36
N LEU A 128 -13.97 12.30 -11.56
CA LEU A 128 -13.48 10.93 -11.48
C LEU A 128 -14.54 10.00 -10.86
N PRO A 129 -15.06 9.00 -11.60
CA PRO A 129 -16.01 8.03 -11.06
C PRO A 129 -15.38 7.14 -9.99
N ALA A 130 -16.21 6.68 -9.04
CA ALA A 130 -15.76 5.85 -7.92
C ALA A 130 -15.05 4.55 -8.38
N GLU A 131 -15.54 3.90 -9.44
CA GLU A 131 -14.91 2.69 -10.01
C GLU A 131 -13.56 2.95 -10.69
N GLU A 132 -13.22 4.19 -11.01
CA GLU A 132 -11.98 4.58 -11.68
C GLU A 132 -10.90 5.02 -10.68
N VAL A 133 -11.29 5.35 -9.44
CA VAL A 133 -10.39 5.81 -8.36
C VAL A 133 -9.15 4.91 -8.20
N PRO A 134 -9.24 3.57 -8.17
CA PRO A 134 -8.05 2.73 -8.00
C PRO A 134 -7.06 2.81 -9.16
N PHE A 135 -7.44 3.37 -10.30
CA PHE A 135 -6.64 3.41 -11.52
C PHE A 135 -6.09 4.80 -11.83
N VAL A 136 -6.58 5.86 -11.17
CA VAL A 136 -6.15 7.24 -11.40
C VAL A 136 -4.62 7.39 -11.31
N GLY A 137 -4.05 8.22 -12.18
CA GLY A 137 -2.63 8.55 -12.16
C GLY A 137 -2.25 9.26 -10.85
N HIS A 138 -1.09 8.90 -10.29
CA HIS A 138 -0.59 9.47 -9.05
C HIS A 138 0.92 9.26 -8.94
N THR A 139 1.60 10.08 -8.13
CA THR A 139 3.03 9.93 -7.83
C THR A 139 3.27 9.21 -6.50
N GLY A 140 2.24 9.11 -5.66
CA GLY A 140 2.29 8.41 -4.39
C GLY A 140 0.91 8.08 -3.84
N ILE A 141 0.91 7.48 -2.66
CA ILE A 141 -0.29 7.21 -1.89
C ILE A 141 -0.09 7.63 -0.44
N VAL A 142 -1.19 7.94 0.25
CA VAL A 142 -1.24 7.96 1.71
C VAL A 142 -2.14 6.83 2.15
N VAL A 143 -1.60 5.87 2.90
CA VAL A 143 -2.37 4.75 3.45
C VAL A 143 -2.73 5.06 4.89
N THR A 144 -3.98 4.85 5.26
CA THR A 144 -4.44 4.91 6.64
C THR A 144 -5.05 3.56 7.01
N GLN A 145 -4.39 2.80 7.90
CA GLN A 145 -5.04 1.66 8.55
C GLN A 145 -5.57 2.09 9.91
N ARG A 146 -6.82 1.74 10.19
CA ARG A 146 -7.50 2.12 11.43
C ARG A 146 -8.49 1.07 11.91
N ARG A 147 -8.72 1.06 13.23
CA ARG A 147 -9.79 0.27 13.86
C ARG A 147 -10.86 1.20 14.42
N GLY A 148 -12.11 0.91 14.07
CA GLY A 148 -13.27 1.76 14.40
C GLY A 148 -13.44 2.98 13.49
N GLY A 149 -14.38 3.85 13.88
CA GLY A 149 -14.80 5.03 13.11
C GLY A 149 -15.93 4.73 12.13
N GLY A 150 -16.91 5.63 12.03
CA GLY A 150 -18.16 5.42 11.27
C GLY A 150 -18.35 6.30 10.05
N ALA A 151 -17.54 7.37 9.88
CA ALA A 151 -17.75 8.39 8.85
C ALA A 151 -16.68 8.38 7.74
N ALA A 152 -16.19 7.19 7.37
CA ALA A 152 -15.14 7.02 6.38
C ALA A 152 -15.45 7.69 5.02
N GLU A 153 -16.67 7.52 4.52
CA GLU A 153 -17.10 8.06 3.23
C GLU A 153 -17.13 9.60 3.24
N ALA A 154 -17.66 10.18 4.32
CA ALA A 154 -17.75 11.62 4.47
C ALA A 154 -16.35 12.25 4.56
N ARG A 155 -15.41 11.59 5.23
CA ARG A 155 -14.00 12.00 5.27
C ARG A 155 -13.36 11.90 3.89
N ALA A 156 -13.54 10.78 3.18
CA ALA A 156 -13.03 10.60 1.82
C ALA A 156 -13.50 11.72 0.87
N ALA A 157 -14.79 12.09 0.94
CA ALA A 157 -15.35 13.16 0.13
C ALA A 157 -14.74 14.55 0.41
N ARG A 158 -14.34 14.83 1.66
CA ARG A 158 -13.65 16.09 2.01
C ARG A 158 -12.18 16.08 1.63
N LEU A 159 -11.52 14.92 1.75
CA LEU A 159 -10.12 14.76 1.37
C LEU A 159 -9.87 14.98 -0.12
N VAL A 160 -10.75 14.49 -1.00
CA VAL A 160 -10.61 14.71 -2.46
C VAL A 160 -10.84 16.15 -2.91
N ALA A 161 -11.27 17.04 -2.00
CA ALA A 161 -11.32 18.48 -2.27
C ALA A 161 -9.97 19.18 -1.98
N LEU A 162 -9.00 18.47 -1.39
CA LEU A 162 -7.67 18.99 -1.14
C LEU A 162 -6.82 18.90 -2.40
N ASP A 163 -6.08 19.97 -2.67
CA ASP A 163 -5.09 20.01 -3.74
C ASP A 163 -4.06 18.87 -3.57
N GLY A 164 -3.84 18.13 -4.66
CA GLY A 164 -2.98 16.95 -4.72
C GLY A 164 -3.63 15.62 -4.35
N VAL A 165 -4.92 15.56 -4.01
CA VAL A 165 -5.64 14.31 -3.70
C VAL A 165 -6.65 13.98 -4.80
N HIS A 166 -6.35 12.98 -5.64
CA HIS A 166 -7.18 12.64 -6.79
C HIS A 166 -8.31 11.66 -6.50
N GLY A 167 -8.13 10.83 -5.47
CA GLY A 167 -9.15 9.87 -5.06
C GLY A 167 -8.79 9.21 -3.75
N VAL A 168 -9.82 8.75 -3.04
CA VAL A 168 -9.70 8.00 -1.79
C VAL A 168 -10.54 6.74 -1.91
N TRP A 169 -9.89 5.58 -1.74
CA TRP A 169 -10.58 4.29 -1.70
C TRP A 169 -10.58 3.74 -0.27
N THR A 170 -11.78 3.58 0.29
CA THR A 170 -12.01 2.99 1.62
C THR A 170 -12.33 1.52 1.46
N LEU A 171 -11.62 0.68 2.21
CA LEU A 171 -11.73 -0.76 2.19
C LEU A 171 -11.87 -1.35 3.61
N GLY A 172 -12.52 -2.51 3.71
CA GLY A 172 -12.65 -3.29 4.95
C GLY A 172 -11.90 -4.61 4.85
N SER A 173 -11.18 -4.98 5.91
CA SER A 173 -10.42 -6.23 5.95
C SER A 173 -11.35 -7.45 5.88
N GLY A 174 -10.98 -8.44 5.07
CA GLY A 174 -11.63 -9.74 5.02
C GLY A 174 -11.14 -10.70 6.10
N MET A 175 -10.01 -10.42 6.75
CA MET A 175 -9.36 -11.32 7.71
C MET A 175 -9.42 -10.81 9.16
N ARG A 176 -9.58 -9.50 9.36
CA ARG A 176 -9.47 -8.82 10.66
C ARG A 176 -10.67 -7.92 10.88
N GLU A 177 -11.59 -8.36 11.73
CA GLU A 177 -12.80 -7.61 12.05
C GLU A 177 -12.49 -6.17 12.51
N GLY A 178 -13.26 -5.22 12.00
CA GLY A 178 -13.17 -3.80 12.34
C GLY A 178 -11.90 -3.08 11.83
N LEU A 179 -11.02 -3.76 11.08
CA LEU A 179 -9.87 -3.12 10.43
C LEU A 179 -10.28 -2.54 9.07
N HIS A 180 -9.99 -1.26 8.89
CA HIS A 180 -10.20 -0.54 7.64
C HIS A 180 -8.88 -0.04 7.07
N LEU A 181 -8.84 0.07 5.75
CA LEU A 181 -7.75 0.67 4.98
C LEU A 181 -8.33 1.77 4.11
N ASP A 182 -7.81 2.99 4.23
CA ASP A 182 -8.03 4.06 3.27
C ASP A 182 -6.75 4.20 2.42
N ILE A 183 -6.88 4.21 1.10
CA ILE A 183 -5.78 4.53 0.17
C ILE A 183 -6.14 5.84 -0.53
N ALA A 184 -5.44 6.92 -0.19
CA ALA A 184 -5.54 8.18 -0.91
C ALA A 184 -4.48 8.20 -2.02
N PHE A 185 -4.91 8.42 -3.25
CA PHE A 185 -4.04 8.55 -4.43
C PHE A 185 -3.64 10.01 -4.60
N VAL A 186 -2.33 10.29 -4.49
CA VAL A 186 -1.83 11.65 -4.36
C VAL A 186 -0.79 12.02 -5.41
N GLU A 187 -0.77 13.29 -5.78
CA GLU A 187 0.21 13.88 -6.69
C GLU A 187 1.14 14.85 -5.97
N GLY A 188 2.41 14.87 -6.39
CA GLY A 188 3.45 15.72 -5.83
C GLY A 188 4.16 15.06 -4.63
N ASP A 189 4.48 15.89 -3.64
CA ASP A 189 5.14 15.49 -2.40
C ASP A 189 4.13 14.80 -1.46
N ALA A 190 4.19 13.47 -1.40
CA ALA A 190 3.29 12.67 -0.58
C ALA A 190 3.39 12.99 0.92
N ALA A 191 4.55 13.40 1.44
CA ALA A 191 4.69 13.79 2.84
C ALA A 191 3.99 15.12 3.13
N ALA A 192 4.13 16.11 2.23
CA ALA A 192 3.41 17.37 2.33
C ALA A 192 1.89 17.16 2.24
N VAL A 193 1.43 16.31 1.31
CA VAL A 193 0.01 15.97 1.17
C VAL A 193 -0.52 15.25 2.41
N ALA A 194 0.20 14.26 2.95
CA ALA A 194 -0.21 13.57 4.17
C ALA A 194 -0.39 14.52 5.37
N ARG A 195 0.53 15.46 5.57
CA ARG A 195 0.40 16.49 6.63
C ARG A 195 -0.84 17.36 6.43
N ARG A 196 -1.05 17.84 5.19
CA ARG A 196 -2.23 18.64 4.81
C ARG A 196 -3.54 17.89 5.05
N MET A 197 -3.59 16.60 4.70
CA MET A 197 -4.76 15.75 4.93
C MET A 197 -5.09 15.63 6.42
N ARG A 198 -4.08 15.49 7.29
CA ARG A 198 -4.27 15.41 8.74
C ARG A 198 -4.69 16.75 9.36
N GLU A 199 -4.17 17.85 8.85
CA GLU A 199 -4.55 19.20 9.30
C GLU A 199 -6.00 19.52 8.93
N ALA A 200 -6.41 19.20 7.69
CA ALA A 200 -7.76 19.45 7.21
C ALA A 200 -8.79 18.46 7.78
N GLU A 201 -8.42 17.18 7.87
CA GLU A 201 -9.29 16.09 8.31
C GLU A 201 -8.58 15.22 9.38
N PRO A 202 -8.45 15.74 10.62
CA PRO A 202 -7.85 15.00 11.73
C PRO A 202 -8.56 13.67 11.97
N HIS A 203 -7.83 12.70 12.51
CA HIS A 203 -8.43 11.43 12.90
C HIS A 203 -9.48 11.62 14.01
N GLU A 204 -10.61 10.92 13.89
CA GLU A 204 -11.68 10.97 14.87
C GLU A 204 -11.19 10.51 16.26
N ALA A 205 -11.65 11.19 17.31
CA ALA A 205 -11.34 10.78 18.68
C ALA A 205 -11.88 9.38 18.96
N GLY A 206 -11.05 8.52 19.55
CA GLY A 206 -11.40 7.12 19.86
C GLY A 206 -11.21 6.14 18.71
N VAL A 207 -10.78 6.59 17.53
CA VAL A 207 -10.31 5.71 16.45
C VAL A 207 -8.85 5.36 16.70
N GLU A 208 -8.54 4.06 16.67
CA GLU A 208 -7.15 3.61 16.70
C GLU A 208 -6.56 3.72 15.29
N VAL A 209 -5.53 4.55 15.13
CA VAL A 209 -4.77 4.64 13.89
C VAL A 209 -3.57 3.71 14.01
N VAL A 210 -3.61 2.59 13.27
CA VAL A 210 -2.49 1.64 13.20
C VAL A 210 -1.34 2.27 12.43
N VAL A 211 -1.65 2.89 11.29
CA VAL A 211 -0.70 3.68 10.51
C VAL A 211 -1.44 4.75 9.70
N ASP A 212 -0.84 5.93 9.58
CA ASP A 212 -1.08 6.93 8.55
C ASP A 212 0.29 7.26 7.92
N ALA A 213 0.53 6.78 6.71
CA ALA A 213 1.85 6.78 6.09
C ALA A 213 1.79 7.19 4.61
N PRO A 214 2.60 8.19 4.19
CA PRO A 214 2.85 8.45 2.79
C PRO A 214 3.85 7.44 2.21
N TYR A 215 3.65 7.08 0.95
CA TYR A 215 4.56 6.29 0.13
C TYR A 215 4.62 6.88 -1.28
N ARG A 216 5.77 6.77 -1.95
CA ARG A 216 5.92 7.12 -3.36
C ARG A 216 5.74 5.88 -4.24
N LEU A 217 5.18 6.08 -5.43
CA LEU A 217 5.07 5.04 -6.44
C LEU A 217 6.48 4.63 -6.93
N ILE A 218 6.73 3.33 -7.02
CA ILE A 218 7.96 2.79 -7.62
C ILE A 218 7.77 2.73 -9.13
N ASP A 219 8.73 3.30 -9.86
CA ASP A 219 8.87 3.08 -11.30
C ASP A 219 9.62 1.76 -11.51
N PRO A 220 9.03 0.76 -12.20
CA PRO A 220 9.66 -0.54 -12.36
C PRO A 220 11.06 -0.45 -12.94
N LEU A 221 11.99 -1.22 -12.38
CA LEU A 221 13.41 -1.25 -12.77
C LEU A 221 14.18 0.07 -12.56
N HIS A 222 13.60 1.04 -11.85
CA HIS A 222 14.25 2.31 -11.52
C HIS A 222 14.15 2.63 -10.01
N TYR A 223 15.26 2.47 -9.29
CA TYR A 223 15.31 2.55 -7.82
C TYR A 223 16.26 3.65 -7.30
N PRO A 224 16.10 4.93 -7.69
CA PRO A 224 17.04 6.01 -7.35
C PRO A 224 17.11 6.32 -5.84
N TRP A 225 16.16 5.80 -5.07
CA TRP A 225 16.01 5.99 -3.63
C TRP A 225 16.74 4.93 -2.79
N ALA A 226 17.34 3.91 -3.40
CA ALA A 226 17.96 2.80 -2.67
C ALA A 226 19.17 3.26 -1.82
N ASP A 227 20.03 4.10 -2.39
CA ASP A 227 21.18 4.67 -1.69
C ASP A 227 20.77 5.55 -0.50
N GLU A 228 19.69 6.32 -0.66
CA GLU A 228 19.15 7.16 0.41
C GLU A 228 18.69 6.32 1.61
N ILE A 229 17.96 5.22 1.36
CA ILE A 229 17.54 4.29 2.40
C ILE A 229 18.76 3.67 3.08
N ARG A 230 19.74 3.19 2.30
CA ARG A 230 20.95 2.53 2.82
C ARG A 230 21.81 3.47 3.67
N ALA A 231 21.81 4.77 3.37
CA ALA A 231 22.55 5.79 4.10
C ALA A 231 21.78 6.39 5.30
N SER A 232 20.53 5.96 5.53
CA SER A 232 19.67 6.48 6.60
C SER A 232 19.74 5.67 7.89
N ASP A 233 18.99 6.12 8.90
CA ASP A 233 18.79 5.40 10.16
C ASP A 233 17.65 4.37 10.11
N LEU A 234 17.08 4.10 8.94
CA LEU A 234 16.10 3.02 8.78
C LEU A 234 16.74 1.64 9.03
N PRO A 235 15.96 0.63 9.46
CA PRO A 235 16.50 -0.70 9.75
C PRO A 235 17.28 -1.28 8.57
N ALA A 236 18.57 -1.55 8.77
CA ALA A 236 19.42 -2.12 7.73
C ALA A 236 19.15 -3.62 7.47
N LYS A 237 18.53 -4.31 8.42
CA LYS A 237 18.26 -5.74 8.41
C LYS A 237 16.83 -6.05 8.80
N VAL A 238 16.21 -7.05 8.17
CA VAL A 238 14.83 -7.45 8.46
C VAL A 238 14.63 -8.07 9.85
N GLY A 239 15.70 -8.57 10.47
CA GLY A 239 15.67 -9.12 11.84
C GLY A 239 15.81 -8.09 12.96
N GLY A 240 16.08 -6.81 12.62
CA GLY A 240 16.23 -5.70 13.57
C GLY A 240 14.93 -4.98 13.90
#